data_AF-A0A8X6H2V2-F1
#
_entry.id   AF-A0A8X6H2V2-F1
#
_cell.length_a   1.000
_cell.length_b   1.000
_cell.length_c   1.000
_cell.angle_alpha   90.00
_cell.angle_beta   90.00
_cell.angle_gamma   90.00
#
_symmetry.space_group_name_H-M   'P 1'
#
loop_
_entity.id
_entity.type
_entity.pdbx_description
1 polymer ?
#
loop_
_entity_poly.entity_id
_entity_poly.type
_entity_poly.pdbx_seq_one_letter_code
_entity_poly.pdbx_strand_id
1 'polypeptide(L)'
;MPNKPIKFKFWLASDVRSKYVFNGYLYLGKEEQQPSSMLLSKHVVLKLVEPYTSCGKNITTDNFFTNMSLVTKLGQKTTQAEAIRS
;
A
#
# COMPACT_ATOMS: atom_id res chain seq x y z
N MET A 1 -12.77 -13.59 -0.15
CA MET A 1 -11.77 -14.41 -0.88
C MET A 1 -12.33 -15.83 -0.98
N PRO A 2 -13.15 -16.12 -2.00
CA PRO A 2 -13.83 -17.41 -2.11
C PRO A 2 -12.87 -18.58 -2.41
N ASN A 3 -11.79 -18.34 -3.19
CA ASN A 3 -10.95 -19.39 -3.76
C ASN A 3 -9.58 -19.60 -3.06
N LYS A 4 -9.35 -19.08 -1.86
CA LYS A 4 -8.05 -19.28 -1.17
C LYS A 4 -8.10 -20.45 -0.18
N PRO A 5 -7.10 -21.36 -0.20
CA PRO A 5 -7.07 -22.55 0.67
C PRO A 5 -6.95 -22.21 2.16
N ILE A 6 -6.29 -21.10 2.49
CA ILE A 6 -6.19 -20.56 3.86
C ILE A 6 -6.62 -19.08 3.83
N LYS A 7 -7.49 -18.69 4.77
CA LYS A 7 -8.16 -17.38 4.78
C LYS A 7 -7.38 -16.29 5.54
N PHE A 8 -6.05 -16.25 5.42
CA PHE A 8 -5.25 -15.13 5.93
C PHE A 8 -4.91 -14.16 4.81
N LYS A 9 -4.90 -12.87 5.13
CA LYS A 9 -4.51 -11.81 4.20
C LYS A 9 -3.44 -10.96 4.87
N PHE A 10 -2.37 -10.70 4.14
CA PHE A 10 -1.31 -9.79 4.56
C PHE A 10 -1.29 -8.61 3.61
N TRP A 11 -0.97 -7.44 4.15
CA TRP A 11 -0.52 -6.30 3.38
C TRP A 11 1.00 -6.31 3.40
N LEU A 12 1.63 -6.23 2.24
CA LEU A 12 3.08 -6.33 2.10
C LEU A 12 3.57 -5.21 1.19
N ALA A 13 4.75 -4.67 1.51
CA ALA A 13 5.54 -3.83 0.63
C ALA A 13 6.88 -4.51 0.38
N SER A 14 7.24 -4.59 -0.89
CA SER A 14 8.42 -5.30 -1.36
C SER A 14 9.13 -4.48 -2.41
N ASP A 15 10.45 -4.60 -2.46
CA ASP A 15 11.22 -4.14 -3.60
C ASP A 15 10.85 -4.95 -4.84
N VAL A 16 10.70 -4.26 -5.98
CA VAL A 16 10.24 -4.86 -7.24
C VAL A 16 11.30 -5.80 -7.83
N ARG A 17 12.58 -5.49 -7.66
CA ARG A 17 13.69 -6.21 -8.30
C ARG A 17 14.15 -7.40 -7.46
N SER A 18 14.46 -7.17 -6.19
CA SER A 18 14.98 -8.20 -5.29
C SER A 18 13.89 -9.08 -4.68
N LYS A 19 12.62 -8.68 -4.80
CA LYS A 19 11.47 -9.29 -4.10
C LYS A 19 11.63 -9.28 -2.58
N TYR A 20 12.48 -8.40 -2.06
CA TYR A 20 12.71 -8.24 -0.63
C TYR A 20 11.54 -7.51 0.01
N VAL A 21 10.85 -8.19 0.93
CA VAL A 21 9.76 -7.63 1.74
C VAL A 21 10.37 -6.80 2.85
N PHE A 22 10.15 -5.49 2.81
CA PHE A 22 10.70 -4.56 3.79
C PHE A 22 9.67 -4.06 4.80
N ASN A 23 8.38 -4.21 4.51
CA ASN A 23 7.31 -3.88 5.45
C ASN A 23 6.07 -4.74 5.19
N GLY A 24 5.29 -5.03 6.22
CA GLY A 24 4.07 -5.79 6.10
C GLY A 24 3.35 -6.04 7.43
N TYR A 25 2.05 -6.28 7.36
CA TYR A 25 1.24 -6.61 8.53
C TYR A 25 -0.01 -7.42 8.16
N LEU A 26 -0.57 -8.12 9.15
CA LEU A 26 -1.75 -8.96 9.00
C LEU A 26 -3.00 -8.08 8.81
N TYR A 27 -3.85 -8.43 7.86
CA TYR A 27 -5.17 -7.82 7.70
C TYR A 27 -6.14 -8.42 8.72
N LEU A 28 -6.52 -7.62 9.71
CA LEU A 28 -7.41 -8.02 10.80
C LEU A 28 -8.90 -7.74 10.53
N GLY A 29 -9.26 -7.22 9.35
CA GLY A 29 -10.62 -6.81 9.06
C GLY A 29 -10.81 -5.30 9.24
N LYS A 30 -11.76 -4.91 10.10
CA LYS A 30 -11.96 -3.50 10.49
C LYS A 30 -10.94 -3.15 11.58
N GLU A 31 -9.94 -2.35 11.25
CA GLU A 31 -9.04 -1.76 12.25
C GLU A 31 -9.73 -0.55 12.90
N GLU A 32 -9.83 -0.52 14.24
CA GLU A 32 -10.34 0.64 15.00
C GLU A 32 -9.47 1.89 14.82
N GLN A 33 -8.19 1.71 14.51
CA GLN A 33 -7.23 2.80 14.36
C GLN A 33 -7.25 3.47 12.98
N GLN A 34 -8.08 2.97 12.07
CA GLN A 34 -8.26 3.63 10.77
C GLN A 34 -9.05 4.93 10.97
N PRO A 35 -8.54 6.10 10.54
CA PRO A 35 -9.33 7.31 10.53
C PRO A 35 -10.59 7.08 9.69
N SER A 36 -11.77 7.28 10.27
CA SER A 36 -13.06 7.02 9.63
C SER A 36 -13.26 7.80 8.32
N SER A 37 -12.52 8.90 8.14
CA SER A 37 -12.51 9.74 6.94
C SER A 37 -11.59 9.27 5.82
N MET A 38 -10.75 8.23 6.04
CA MET A 38 -9.71 7.82 5.11
C MET A 38 -9.99 6.46 4.48
N LEU A 39 -9.90 6.37 3.15
CA LEU A 39 -10.03 5.12 2.41
C LEU A 39 -8.99 4.08 2.87
N LEU A 40 -9.42 2.82 3.03
CA LEU A 40 -8.56 1.71 3.48
C LEU A 40 -7.37 1.54 2.56
N SER A 41 -7.60 1.58 1.24
CA SER A 41 -6.57 1.51 0.21
C SER A 41 -5.46 2.53 0.44
N LYS A 42 -5.83 3.78 0.70
CA LYS A 42 -4.91 4.89 0.97
C LYS A 42 -4.17 4.70 2.30
N HIS A 43 -4.89 4.28 3.35
CA HIS A 43 -4.31 4.08 4.68
C HIS A 43 -3.23 2.98 4.66
N VAL A 44 -3.55 1.85 4.02
CA VAL A 44 -2.62 0.72 3.88
C VAL A 44 -1.33 1.15 3.15
N VAL A 45 -1.44 1.87 2.03
CA VAL A 45 -0.25 2.32 1.30
C VAL A 45 0.60 3.24 2.16
N LEU A 46 0.01 4.28 2.77
CA LEU A 46 0.77 5.23 3.58
C LEU A 46 1.46 4.55 4.77
N LYS A 47 0.78 3.61 5.45
CA LYS A 47 1.35 2.85 6.57
C LYS A 47 2.51 1.96 6.14
N LEU A 48 2.42 1.34 4.97
CA LEU A 48 3.48 0.48 4.44
C LEU A 48 4.72 1.26 3.98
N VAL A 49 4.51 2.41 3.35
CA VAL A 49 5.60 3.18 2.73
C VAL A 49 6.15 4.30 3.60
N GLU A 50 5.53 4.61 4.74
CA GLU A 50 5.96 5.65 5.69
C GLU A 50 7.49 5.70 5.88
N PRO A 51 8.19 4.60 6.27
CA PRO A 51 9.64 4.62 6.47
C PRO A 51 10.48 4.95 5.22
N TYR A 52 9.89 4.86 4.02
CA TYR A 52 10.58 5.05 2.74
C TYR A 52 10.06 6.26 1.95
N THR A 53 9.15 7.05 2.54
CA THR A 53 8.48 8.14 1.82
C THR A 53 9.45 9.29 1.48
N SER A 54 10.61 9.41 2.13
CA SER A 54 11.60 10.46 1.86
C SER A 54 12.82 9.99 1.08
N CYS A 55 12.80 8.76 0.54
CA CYS A 55 13.98 8.15 -0.10
C CYS A 55 14.03 8.33 -1.62
N GLY A 56 13.16 9.15 -2.22
CA GLY A 56 13.10 9.36 -3.67
C GLY A 56 12.77 8.09 -4.47
N LYS A 57 12.06 7.13 -3.85
CA LYS A 57 11.69 5.86 -4.46
C LYS A 57 10.34 5.98 -5.16
N ASN A 58 10.18 5.22 -6.24
CA ASN A 58 8.89 5.04 -6.90
C ASN A 58 8.08 3.97 -6.18
N ILE A 59 6.77 4.20 -6.08
CA ILE A 59 5.84 3.28 -5.42
C ILE A 59 4.89 2.75 -6.49
N THR A 60 4.97 1.45 -6.75
CA THR A 60 4.05 0.78 -7.67
C THR A 60 2.96 0.06 -6.88
N THR A 61 1.70 0.28 -7.23
CA THR A 61 0.56 -0.31 -6.52
C THR A 61 -0.44 -0.97 -7.47
N ASP A 62 -1.22 -1.91 -6.95
CA ASP A 62 -2.39 -2.48 -7.66
C ASP A 62 -3.54 -1.45 -7.74
N ASN A 63 -4.47 -1.69 -8.66
CA ASN A 63 -5.70 -0.94 -8.87
C ASN A 63 -6.49 -0.71 -7.58
N PHE A 64 -6.57 -1.69 -6.67
CA PHE A 64 -7.25 -1.53 -5.38
C PHE A 64 -6.67 -0.36 -4.55
N PHE A 65 -5.38 -0.11 -4.69
CA PHE A 65 -4.65 0.89 -3.93
C PHE A 65 -4.52 2.24 -4.65
N THR A 66 -4.79 2.27 -5.95
CA THR A 66 -4.57 3.45 -6.79
C THR A 66 -5.72 4.45 -6.60
N ASN A 67 -5.40 5.66 -6.12
CA ASN A 67 -6.36 6.75 -5.96
C ASN A 67 -5.68 8.10 -6.24
N MET A 68 -6.38 9.02 -6.91
CA MET A 68 -5.82 10.36 -7.21
C MET A 68 -5.34 11.10 -5.95
N SER A 69 -6.11 11.02 -4.86
CA SER A 69 -5.73 11.67 -3.60
C SER A 69 -4.51 11.03 -2.92
N LEU A 70 -4.18 9.78 -3.27
CA LEU A 70 -2.96 9.11 -2.84
C LEU A 70 -1.79 9.61 -3.68
N VAL A 71 -1.93 9.67 -5.00
CA VAL A 71 -0.91 10.17 -5.93
C VAL A 71 -0.50 11.60 -5.56
N THR A 72 -1.46 12.50 -5.29
CA THR A 72 -1.15 13.87 -4.87
C THR A 72 -0.37 13.90 -3.54
N LYS A 73 -0.74 13.06 -2.57
CA LYS A 73 -0.10 13.05 -1.25
C LYS A 73 1.28 12.41 -1.28
N LEU A 74 1.48 11.41 -2.14
CA LEU A 74 2.77 10.79 -2.38
C LEU A 74 3.67 11.67 -3.26
N GLY A 75 3.14 12.36 -4.27
CA GLY A 75 3.92 13.24 -5.15
C GLY A 75 4.54 14.45 -4.42
N GLN A 76 3.98 14.84 -3.28
CA GLN A 76 4.61 15.84 -2.40
C GLN A 76 5.85 15.33 -1.64
N LYS A 77 6.07 14.01 -1.59
CA LYS A 77 7.11 13.37 -0.78
C LYS A 77 8.01 12.39 -1.55
N THR A 78 7.50 11.77 -2.60
CA THR A 78 8.10 10.71 -3.44
C THR A 78 7.96 11.05 -4.91
N THR A 79 8.80 10.41 -5.74
CA THR A 79 8.96 10.82 -7.13
C THR A 79 7.76 10.43 -8.00
N GLN A 80 7.25 9.19 -8.01
CA GLN A 80 6.04 8.81 -8.79
C GLN A 80 5.29 7.60 -8.20
N ALA A 81 3.96 7.59 -8.33
CA ALA A 81 3.09 6.45 -8.01
C ALA A 81 2.45 5.90 -9.29
N GLU A 82 2.67 4.62 -9.60
CA GLU A 82 2.21 3.98 -10.84
C GLU A 82 1.26 2.82 -10.54
N ALA A 83 0.24 2.65 -11.40
CA ALA A 83 -0.75 1.59 -11.32
C ALA A 83 -0.41 0.47 -12.30
N ILE A 84 -0.36 -0.77 -11.81
CA ILE A 84 -0.29 -1.95 -12.70
C ILE A 84 -1.73 -2.35 -13.03
N ARG A 85 -2.15 -2.14 -14.29
CA ARG A 85 -3.35 -2.79 -14.84
C ARG A 85 -2.98 -4.24 -15.18
N SER A 86 -3.60 -5.22 -14.51
CA SER A 86 -3.61 -6.61 -14.96
C SER A 86 -4.74 -6.87 -15.94
#